data_AF-A0A3R8SR17-F1
#
_entry.id   AF-A0A3R8SR17-F1
#
_cell.length_a   1.000
_cell.length_b   1.000
_cell.length_c   1.000
_cell.angle_alpha   90.00
_cell.angle_beta   90.00
_cell.angle_gamma   90.00
#
_symmetry.space_group_name_H-M   'P 1'
#
loop_
_entity.id
_entity.type
_entity.pdbx_description
1 polymer ?
#
loop_
_entity_poly.entity_id
_entity_poly.type
_entity_poly.pdbx_seq_one_letter_code
_entity_poly.pdbx_strand_id
1 'polypeptide(L)'
;MTDRGITMTESADSTSTTRERRIATAAAALARHADPGPTALGSLTDEQLVVLHGAGDPPALLTPWLDRSAGSDAERELLLSSAVRGQLASGGVAPERTLASVEGREPVGDPDDLLPAALPAGIVGRRVYSRRRVTLNDLDDPARGAVQAFADLDGSVMQEQISANGIHHFTMSTADSAARVQALWMLGDPELDGAPVGEAAQEVRSGTFEELLADSDLGAILASPVRRVQILVEDRAEGERRMLWVVHDGSSPVALQPADPTSEDQSLELSVLDAVRVGRDDLRAQLVEFLSAD
;
A
#
# COMPACT_ATOMS: atom_id res chain seq x y z
N MET A 1 -44.97 8.02 -38.05
CA MET A 1 -43.98 7.01 -38.48
C MET A 1 -42.72 7.23 -37.65
N THR A 2 -42.68 6.47 -36.56
CA THR A 2 -41.52 5.90 -35.86
C THR A 2 -40.33 5.62 -36.80
N ASP A 3 -39.07 5.58 -36.40
CA ASP A 3 -38.34 5.79 -35.15
C ASP A 3 -36.86 5.79 -35.61
N ARG A 4 -36.09 6.85 -35.32
CA ARG A 4 -34.65 6.87 -35.64
C ARG A 4 -33.93 6.46 -34.37
N GLY A 5 -33.77 5.15 -34.23
CA GLY A 5 -33.00 4.51 -33.16
C GLY A 5 -31.60 5.10 -33.05
N ILE A 6 -31.34 5.63 -31.87
CA ILE A 6 -30.04 6.09 -31.38
C ILE A 6 -29.12 4.88 -31.34
N THR A 7 -27.99 4.93 -32.06
CA THR A 7 -26.89 3.98 -31.89
C THR A 7 -26.27 4.26 -30.52
N MET A 8 -26.65 3.49 -29.51
CA MET A 8 -26.00 3.51 -28.20
C MET A 8 -24.61 2.92 -28.33
N THR A 9 -23.65 3.73 -27.92
CA THR A 9 -22.28 3.40 -27.57
C THR A 9 -22.27 2.41 -26.40
N GLU A 10 -22.24 1.10 -26.67
CA GLU A 10 -22.28 0.03 -25.66
C GLU A 10 -20.94 -0.72 -25.51
N SER A 11 -19.84 -0.12 -25.98
CA SER A 11 -18.54 -0.81 -26.10
C SER A 11 -17.53 -0.53 -24.97
N ALA A 12 -17.71 0.52 -24.17
CA ALA A 12 -16.76 0.87 -23.10
C ALA A 12 -17.19 0.34 -21.71
N ASP A 13 -18.49 0.12 -21.49
CA ASP A 13 -19.06 -0.28 -20.19
C ASP A 13 -18.93 -1.79 -19.92
N SER A 14 -18.93 -2.62 -20.96
CA SER A 14 -18.90 -4.08 -20.86
C SER A 14 -17.49 -4.66 -20.59
N THR A 15 -16.45 -3.97 -21.07
CA THR A 15 -15.04 -4.34 -20.89
C THR A 15 -14.54 -3.95 -19.49
N SER A 16 -14.92 -2.77 -18.99
CA SER A 16 -14.69 -2.35 -17.60
C SER A 16 -15.35 -3.32 -16.61
N THR A 17 -16.62 -3.69 -16.81
CA THR A 17 -17.33 -4.60 -15.90
C THR A 17 -16.78 -6.03 -15.86
N THR A 18 -16.26 -6.54 -16.99
CA THR A 18 -15.65 -7.89 -17.03
C THR A 18 -14.28 -7.90 -16.33
N ARG A 19 -13.45 -6.90 -16.60
CA ARG A 19 -12.15 -6.72 -15.94
C ARG A 19 -12.31 -6.57 -14.43
N GLU A 20 -13.20 -5.67 -14.01
CA GLU A 20 -13.48 -5.41 -12.59
C GLU A 20 -13.98 -6.67 -11.87
N ARG A 21 -14.92 -7.41 -12.46
CA ARG A 21 -15.41 -8.66 -11.87
C ARG A 21 -14.30 -9.69 -11.69
N ARG A 22 -13.41 -9.82 -12.68
CA ARG A 22 -12.27 -10.73 -12.62
C ARG A 22 -11.31 -10.32 -11.51
N ILE A 23 -10.97 -9.03 -11.43
CA ILE A 23 -10.11 -8.47 -10.38
C ILE A 23 -10.72 -8.70 -8.99
N ALA A 24 -12.01 -8.40 -8.80
CA ALA A 24 -12.70 -8.59 -7.52
C ALA A 24 -12.76 -10.07 -7.10
N THR A 25 -13.09 -10.96 -8.04
CA THR A 25 -13.15 -12.41 -7.78
C THR A 25 -11.77 -12.97 -7.43
N ALA A 26 -10.74 -12.53 -8.15
CA ALA A 26 -9.37 -12.94 -7.88
C ALA A 26 -8.85 -12.41 -6.53
N ALA A 27 -9.23 -11.20 -6.13
CA ALA A 27 -8.88 -10.64 -4.82
C ALA A 27 -9.44 -11.48 -3.68
N ALA A 28 -10.74 -11.82 -3.74
CA ALA A 28 -11.37 -12.71 -2.75
C ALA A 28 -10.70 -14.09 -2.72
N ALA A 29 -10.28 -14.62 -3.88
CA ALA A 29 -9.58 -15.89 -3.96
C ALA A 29 -8.19 -15.87 -3.28
N LEU A 30 -7.55 -14.70 -3.14
CA LEU A 30 -6.26 -14.59 -2.45
C LEU A 30 -6.37 -14.70 -0.93
N ALA A 31 -7.52 -14.39 -0.33
CA ALA A 31 -7.74 -14.38 1.12
C ALA A 31 -7.33 -15.70 1.79
N ARG A 32 -7.58 -16.84 1.13
CA ARG A 32 -7.23 -18.19 1.62
C ARG A 32 -5.73 -18.41 1.85
N HIS A 33 -4.87 -17.54 1.32
CA HIS A 33 -3.42 -17.65 1.43
C HIS A 33 -2.86 -16.91 2.67
N ALA A 34 -3.70 -16.26 3.47
CA ALA A 34 -3.27 -15.55 4.68
C ALA A 34 -2.95 -16.47 5.88
N ASP A 35 -3.50 -17.68 5.89
CA ASP A 35 -3.42 -18.66 6.99
C ASP A 35 -2.96 -20.03 6.42
N PRO A 36 -2.11 -20.83 7.10
CA PRO A 36 -1.61 -20.72 8.48
C PRO A 36 -0.46 -19.73 8.72
N GLY A 37 -0.01 -18.99 7.69
CA GLY A 37 1.11 -18.07 7.83
C GLY A 37 1.42 -17.31 6.54
N PRO A 38 2.45 -16.45 6.56
CA PRO A 38 2.77 -15.59 5.44
C PRO A 38 3.05 -16.37 4.16
N THR A 39 2.30 -16.06 3.11
CA THR A 39 2.43 -16.68 1.78
C THR A 39 2.89 -15.65 0.77
N ALA A 40 4.10 -15.82 0.24
CA ALA A 40 4.62 -14.98 -0.84
C ALA A 40 3.77 -15.19 -2.12
N LEU A 41 3.28 -14.08 -2.68
CA LEU A 41 2.52 -14.07 -3.93
C LEU A 41 3.42 -13.86 -5.15
N GLY A 42 4.58 -13.22 -4.98
CA GLY A 42 5.52 -12.92 -6.05
C GLY A 42 5.93 -11.46 -6.05
N SER A 43 6.56 -11.04 -7.15
CA SER A 43 7.06 -9.67 -7.31
C SER A 43 6.60 -9.08 -8.63
N LEU A 44 6.30 -7.78 -8.63
CA LEU A 44 5.99 -7.01 -9.84
C LEU A 44 6.84 -5.73 -9.86
N THR A 45 7.13 -5.21 -11.04
CA THR A 45 7.78 -3.88 -11.17
C THR A 45 6.75 -2.76 -11.21
N ASP A 46 7.18 -1.51 -11.00
CA ASP A 46 6.37 -0.29 -11.18
C ASP A 46 5.54 -0.35 -12.47
N GLU A 47 6.20 -0.61 -13.59
CA GLU A 47 5.59 -0.59 -14.92
C GLU A 47 4.58 -1.72 -15.09
N GLN A 48 4.89 -2.91 -14.53
CA GLN A 48 3.97 -4.03 -14.55
C GLN A 48 2.70 -3.70 -13.77
N LEU A 49 2.82 -3.04 -12.62
CA LEU A 49 1.66 -2.63 -11.82
C LEU A 49 0.83 -1.56 -12.52
N VAL A 50 1.45 -0.55 -13.13
CA VAL A 50 0.75 0.45 -13.92
C VAL A 50 -0.03 -0.21 -15.07
N VAL A 51 0.61 -1.11 -15.81
CA VAL A 51 -0.02 -1.87 -16.91
C VAL A 51 -1.19 -2.72 -16.41
N LEU A 52 -1.04 -3.39 -15.26
CA LEU A 52 -2.07 -4.25 -14.71
C LEU A 52 -3.26 -3.44 -14.15
N HIS A 53 -3.02 -2.23 -13.64
CA HIS A 53 -4.09 -1.33 -13.21
C HIS A 53 -4.97 -0.89 -14.40
N GLY A 54 -4.35 -0.59 -15.54
CA GLY A 54 -5.04 -0.17 -16.76
C GLY A 54 -5.20 1.35 -16.86
N ALA A 55 -6.15 1.82 -17.67
CA ALA A 55 -6.38 3.24 -17.90
C ALA A 55 -7.06 3.88 -16.68
N GLY A 56 -6.34 4.78 -16.01
CA GLY A 56 -6.75 5.51 -14.81
C GLY A 56 -5.54 5.74 -13.91
N ASP A 57 -5.45 6.88 -13.24
CA ASP A 57 -4.42 7.07 -12.21
C ASP A 57 -4.76 6.17 -11.01
N PRO A 58 -3.92 5.17 -10.69
CA PRO A 58 -4.15 4.34 -9.53
C PRO A 58 -4.02 5.23 -8.28
N PRO A 59 -5.06 5.39 -7.44
CA PRO A 59 -4.94 6.21 -6.26
C PRO A 59 -3.84 5.65 -5.34
N ALA A 60 -2.71 6.36 -5.28
CA ALA A 60 -1.55 6.04 -4.46
C ALA A 60 -0.87 4.67 -4.74
N LEU A 61 -0.71 4.35 -6.03
CA LEU A 61 0.39 3.48 -6.46
C LEU A 61 1.71 4.25 -6.32
N LEU A 62 2.65 3.68 -5.58
CA LEU A 62 4.01 4.22 -5.49
C LEU A 62 4.82 3.67 -6.67
N THR A 63 5.46 4.54 -7.46
CA THR A 63 6.28 4.14 -8.62
C THR A 63 7.68 4.76 -8.58
N PRO A 64 8.46 4.50 -7.52
CA PRO A 64 9.70 5.23 -7.24
C PRO A 64 10.77 5.10 -8.34
N TRP A 65 10.78 4.01 -9.11
CA TRP A 65 11.71 3.85 -10.22
C TRP A 65 11.18 4.53 -11.47
N LEU A 66 9.93 4.28 -11.85
CA LEU A 66 9.34 4.86 -13.05
C LEU A 66 9.29 6.38 -12.98
N ASP A 67 9.00 6.94 -11.80
CA ASP A 67 8.96 8.39 -11.56
C ASP A 67 10.35 9.05 -11.67
N ARG A 68 11.43 8.30 -11.41
CA ARG A 68 12.81 8.79 -11.57
C ARG A 68 13.40 8.49 -12.94
N SER A 69 12.95 7.42 -13.60
CA SER A 69 13.54 6.91 -14.83
C SER A 69 12.88 7.44 -16.10
N ALA A 70 11.60 7.81 -16.07
CA ALA A 70 10.96 8.48 -17.19
C ALA A 70 11.24 9.99 -17.12
N GLY A 71 12.15 10.48 -17.97
CA GLY A 71 12.43 11.92 -18.08
C GLY A 71 11.37 12.69 -18.89
N SER A 72 10.45 11.97 -19.54
CA SER A 72 9.35 12.50 -20.34
C SER A 72 8.20 11.50 -20.45
N ASP A 73 7.02 11.98 -20.83
CA ASP A 73 5.84 11.13 -21.07
C ASP A 73 6.10 10.09 -22.17
N ALA A 74 6.83 10.47 -23.23
CA ALA A 74 7.19 9.55 -24.31
C ALA A 74 8.08 8.39 -23.83
N GLU A 75 9.03 8.67 -22.92
CA GLU A 75 9.85 7.62 -22.31
C GLU A 75 9.02 6.74 -21.37
N ARG A 76 8.10 7.33 -20.60
CA ARG A 76 7.15 6.58 -19.77
C ARG A 76 6.31 5.62 -20.62
N GLU A 77 5.74 6.10 -21.73
CA GLU A 77 4.96 5.28 -22.65
C GLU A 77 5.77 4.12 -23.25
N LEU A 78 7.04 4.34 -23.58
CA LEU A 78 7.94 3.29 -24.08
C LEU A 78 8.21 2.22 -23.02
N LEU A 79 8.46 2.62 -21.77
CA LEU A 79 8.65 1.71 -20.64
C LEU A 79 7.39 0.87 -20.39
N LEU A 80 6.22 1.50 -20.35
CA LEU A 80 4.94 0.82 -20.17
C LEU A 80 4.64 -0.13 -21.35
N SER A 81 4.91 0.29 -22.59
CA SER A 81 4.74 -0.58 -23.77
C SER A 81 5.64 -1.82 -23.71
N SER A 82 6.88 -1.66 -23.24
CA SER A 82 7.79 -2.79 -22.99
C SER A 82 7.24 -3.72 -21.90
N ALA A 83 6.72 -3.16 -20.82
CA ALA A 83 6.13 -3.92 -19.72
C ALA A 83 4.87 -4.71 -20.16
N VAL A 84 3.99 -4.15 -21.00
CA VAL A 84 2.86 -4.89 -21.60
C VAL A 84 3.35 -6.12 -22.36
N ARG A 85 4.38 -5.96 -23.21
CA ARG A 85 4.96 -7.08 -23.96
C ARG A 85 5.57 -8.14 -23.02
N GLY A 86 6.25 -7.70 -21.96
CA GLY A 86 6.78 -8.60 -20.94
C GLY A 86 5.67 -9.37 -20.19
N GLN A 87 4.57 -8.71 -19.84
CA GLN A 87 3.41 -9.32 -19.20
C GLN A 87 2.71 -10.33 -20.13
N LEU A 88 2.60 -10.03 -21.43
CA LEU A 88 2.10 -10.98 -22.42
C LEU A 88 3.00 -12.21 -22.54
N ALA A 89 4.32 -12.01 -22.64
CA ALA A 89 5.29 -13.08 -22.81
C ALA A 89 5.39 -13.99 -21.57
N SER A 90 5.24 -13.43 -20.37
CA SER A 90 5.27 -14.16 -19.10
C SER A 90 3.92 -14.72 -18.67
N GLY A 91 2.84 -14.42 -19.40
CA GLY A 91 1.49 -14.87 -19.08
C GLY A 91 0.83 -14.11 -17.92
N GLY A 92 1.36 -12.96 -17.52
CA GLY A 92 0.74 -12.09 -16.51
C GLY A 92 -0.50 -11.35 -17.03
N VAL A 93 -0.59 -11.13 -18.34
CA VAL A 93 -1.82 -10.74 -19.05
C VAL A 93 -2.01 -11.63 -20.29
N ALA A 94 -3.25 -11.88 -20.66
CA ALA A 94 -3.58 -12.63 -21.88
C ALA A 94 -4.93 -12.17 -22.46
N PRO A 95 -5.15 -12.39 -23.77
CA PRO A 95 -6.48 -12.21 -24.36
C PRO A 95 -7.53 -13.04 -23.63
N GLU A 96 -8.74 -12.49 -23.46
CA GLU A 96 -9.87 -13.16 -22.81
C GLU A 96 -10.16 -14.53 -23.44
N ARG A 97 -10.07 -14.69 -24.77
CA ARG A 97 -10.21 -16.00 -25.43
C ARG A 97 -9.22 -17.06 -24.92
N THR A 98 -8.00 -16.63 -24.61
CA THR A 98 -6.94 -17.52 -24.12
C THR A 98 -7.24 -17.92 -22.68
N LEU A 99 -7.63 -16.97 -21.84
CA LEU A 99 -7.98 -17.22 -20.44
C LEU A 99 -9.22 -18.10 -20.33
N ALA A 100 -10.27 -17.80 -21.09
CA ALA A 100 -11.50 -18.59 -21.14
C ALA A 100 -11.25 -20.04 -21.55
N SER A 101 -10.40 -20.25 -22.57
CA SER A 101 -9.97 -21.59 -23.00
C SER A 101 -9.24 -22.36 -21.91
N VAL A 102 -8.29 -21.73 -21.21
CA VAL A 102 -7.57 -22.33 -20.07
C VAL A 102 -8.51 -22.63 -18.90
N GLU A 103 -9.50 -21.77 -18.68
CA GLU A 103 -10.51 -21.89 -17.61
C GLU A 103 -11.67 -22.84 -17.97
N GLY A 104 -11.72 -23.37 -19.20
CA GLY A 104 -12.75 -24.30 -19.66
C GLY A 104 -14.14 -23.67 -19.79
N ARG A 105 -14.21 -22.37 -20.13
CA ARG A 105 -15.44 -21.59 -20.26
C ARG A 105 -15.50 -20.85 -21.59
N GLU A 106 -16.67 -20.35 -21.95
CA GLU A 106 -16.82 -19.42 -23.08
C GLU A 106 -16.24 -18.03 -22.72
N PRO A 107 -15.66 -17.30 -23.70
CA PRO A 107 -15.24 -15.91 -23.52
C PRO A 107 -16.41 -15.00 -23.13
N VAL A 108 -16.16 -14.04 -22.24
CA VAL A 108 -17.15 -13.03 -21.84
C VAL A 108 -16.65 -11.65 -22.25
N GLY A 109 -17.44 -10.90 -23.02
CA GLY A 109 -17.02 -9.60 -23.56
C GLY A 109 -16.20 -9.74 -24.85
N ASP A 110 -15.25 -8.82 -25.09
CA ASP A 110 -14.38 -8.87 -26.25
C ASP A 110 -13.32 -9.99 -26.09
N PRO A 111 -13.27 -11.00 -26.98
CA PRO A 111 -12.29 -12.09 -26.90
C PRO A 111 -10.82 -11.64 -27.02
N ASP A 112 -10.56 -10.46 -27.59
CA ASP A 112 -9.22 -9.91 -27.77
C ASP A 112 -8.79 -8.96 -26.63
N ASP A 113 -9.67 -8.70 -25.66
CA ASP A 113 -9.34 -7.88 -24.50
C ASP A 113 -8.19 -8.48 -23.69
N LEU A 114 -7.20 -7.65 -23.37
CA LEU A 114 -6.08 -8.05 -22.53
C LEU A 114 -6.47 -7.96 -21.04
N LEU A 115 -6.67 -9.12 -20.44
CA LEU A 115 -7.03 -9.25 -19.04
C LEU A 115 -5.87 -9.82 -18.21
N PRO A 116 -5.74 -9.40 -16.94
CA PRO A 116 -4.75 -9.96 -16.04
C PRO A 116 -5.03 -11.44 -15.74
N ALA A 117 -3.98 -12.24 -15.65
CA ALA A 117 -4.05 -13.59 -15.10
C ALA A 117 -4.49 -13.55 -13.63
N ALA A 118 -4.97 -14.68 -13.11
CA ALA A 118 -5.66 -14.73 -11.80
C ALA A 118 -4.83 -14.14 -10.65
N LEU A 119 -3.54 -14.46 -10.56
CA LEU A 119 -2.68 -13.96 -9.47
C LEU A 119 -2.41 -12.45 -9.56
N PRO A 120 -1.91 -11.89 -10.68
CA PRO A 120 -1.81 -10.44 -10.86
C PRO A 120 -3.15 -9.70 -10.68
N ALA A 121 -4.26 -10.27 -11.17
CA ALA A 121 -5.60 -9.72 -10.99
C ALA A 121 -5.96 -9.63 -9.50
N GLY A 122 -5.65 -10.67 -8.71
CA GLY A 122 -5.89 -10.69 -7.28
C GLY A 122 -5.05 -9.65 -6.54
N ILE A 123 -3.76 -9.52 -6.89
CA ILE A 123 -2.87 -8.51 -6.30
C ILE A 123 -3.43 -7.11 -6.53
N VAL A 124 -3.76 -6.76 -7.78
CA VAL A 124 -4.36 -5.46 -8.11
C VAL A 124 -5.69 -5.28 -7.36
N GLY A 125 -6.52 -6.32 -7.32
CA GLY A 125 -7.82 -6.23 -6.65
C GLY A 125 -7.72 -6.00 -5.16
N ARG A 126 -6.75 -6.64 -4.47
CA ARG A 126 -6.50 -6.33 -3.05
C ARG A 126 -6.02 -4.89 -2.86
N ARG A 127 -5.19 -4.34 -3.76
CA ARG A 127 -4.80 -2.92 -3.66
C ARG A 127 -5.97 -1.96 -3.81
N VAL A 128 -6.91 -2.25 -4.71
CA VAL A 128 -8.04 -1.38 -5.04
C VAL A 128 -9.15 -1.52 -4.01
N TYR A 129 -9.54 -2.74 -3.69
CA TYR A 129 -10.78 -3.02 -2.98
C TYR A 129 -10.63 -3.21 -1.46
N SER A 130 -9.41 -3.39 -0.94
CA SER A 130 -9.23 -3.48 0.51
C SER A 130 -9.75 -2.23 1.19
N ARG A 131 -10.55 -2.43 2.25
CA ARG A 131 -11.16 -1.36 3.04
C ARG A 131 -10.11 -0.46 3.67
N ARG A 132 -9.07 -1.05 4.25
CA ARG A 132 -8.04 -0.31 4.97
C ARG A 132 -6.69 -0.41 4.31
N ARG A 133 -5.97 0.72 4.36
CA ARG A 133 -4.57 0.81 3.93
C ARG A 133 -3.72 1.45 5.01
N VAL A 134 -2.54 0.87 5.23
CA VAL A 134 -1.44 1.51 5.96
C VAL A 134 -0.27 1.65 4.99
N THR A 135 0.29 2.84 4.86
CA THR A 135 1.52 3.10 4.08
C THR A 135 2.60 3.65 5.00
N LEU A 136 3.78 3.06 4.94
CA LEU A 136 4.96 3.44 5.70
C LEU A 136 6.04 3.93 4.74
N ASN A 137 6.50 5.16 4.94
CA ASN A 137 7.57 5.78 4.15
C ASN A 137 8.70 6.25 5.07
N ASP A 138 9.93 5.98 4.67
CA ASP A 138 11.12 6.43 5.38
C ASP A 138 11.45 7.85 4.90
N LEU A 139 11.43 8.81 5.81
CA LEU A 139 11.72 10.20 5.48
C LEU A 139 13.23 10.49 5.39
N ASP A 140 14.06 9.62 5.97
CA ASP A 140 15.51 9.82 6.09
C ASP A 140 16.30 8.99 5.07
N ASP A 141 15.78 7.83 4.67
CA ASP A 141 16.42 6.95 3.69
C ASP A 141 15.47 6.48 2.57
N PRO A 142 15.41 7.24 1.44
CA PRO A 142 14.63 6.85 0.27
C PRO A 142 15.08 5.52 -0.37
N ALA A 143 16.30 5.03 -0.10
CA ALA A 143 16.79 3.77 -0.65
C ALA A 143 16.15 2.54 0.02
N ARG A 144 15.64 2.69 1.25
CA ARG A 144 14.92 1.64 1.98
C ARG A 144 13.55 1.32 1.39
N GLY A 145 13.00 2.27 0.61
CA GLY A 145 11.72 2.12 -0.05
C GLY A 145 10.53 2.30 0.88
N ALA A 146 9.43 1.58 0.66
CA ALA A 146 8.17 1.74 1.38
C ALA A 146 7.51 0.40 1.71
N VAL A 147 6.61 0.39 2.69
CA VAL A 147 5.78 -0.78 3.01
C VAL A 147 4.32 -0.38 3.04
N GLN A 148 3.48 -1.12 2.32
CA GLN A 148 2.02 -0.97 2.37
C GLN A 148 1.37 -2.24 2.93
N ALA A 149 0.27 -2.10 3.66
CA ALA A 149 -0.63 -3.19 4.01
C ALA A 149 -2.05 -2.84 3.57
N PHE A 150 -2.73 -3.81 2.97
CA PHE A 150 -4.09 -3.73 2.46
C PHE A 150 -4.94 -4.77 3.18
N ALA A 151 -5.74 -4.30 4.14
CA ALA A 151 -6.60 -5.13 4.98
C ALA A 151 -8.04 -5.07 4.49
N ASP A 152 -8.67 -6.24 4.45
CA ASP A 152 -10.03 -6.42 3.95
C ASP A 152 -10.91 -7.05 5.03
N LEU A 153 -12.23 -7.04 4.81
CA LEU A 153 -13.24 -7.46 5.79
C LEU A 153 -13.16 -8.94 6.18
N ASP A 154 -12.47 -9.76 5.37
CA ASP A 154 -12.24 -11.17 5.65
C ASP A 154 -11.09 -11.41 6.65
N GLY A 155 -10.48 -10.33 7.19
CA GLY A 155 -9.37 -10.38 8.14
C GLY A 155 -8.02 -10.73 7.51
N SER A 156 -7.97 -10.98 6.20
CA SER A 156 -6.72 -11.18 5.49
C SER A 156 -6.06 -9.85 5.16
N VAL A 157 -4.73 -9.84 5.14
CA VAL A 157 -3.92 -8.66 4.81
C VAL A 157 -2.98 -9.00 3.66
N MET A 158 -2.96 -8.17 2.63
CA MET A 158 -1.91 -8.20 1.63
C MET A 158 -0.86 -7.16 1.99
N GLN A 159 0.39 -7.58 2.14
CA GLN A 159 1.53 -6.69 2.34
C GLN A 159 2.28 -6.49 1.03
N GLU A 160 2.76 -5.27 0.83
CA GLU A 160 3.56 -4.86 -0.32
C GLU A 160 4.82 -4.17 0.19
N GLN A 161 5.98 -4.78 -0.05
CA GLN A 161 7.28 -4.18 0.22
C GLN A 161 7.84 -3.63 -1.08
N ILE A 162 8.12 -2.33 -1.12
CA ILE A 162 8.49 -1.60 -2.32
C ILE A 162 9.94 -1.22 -2.19
N SER A 163 10.79 -1.74 -3.05
CA SER A 163 12.19 -1.33 -3.11
C SER A 163 12.34 0.01 -3.81
N ALA A 164 13.43 0.72 -3.55
CA ALA A 164 13.76 1.93 -4.29
C ALA A 164 13.88 1.69 -5.81
N ASN A 165 14.20 0.48 -6.26
CA ASN A 165 14.30 0.14 -7.68
C ASN A 165 12.96 -0.22 -8.33
N GLY A 166 11.84 0.06 -7.65
CA GLY A 166 10.51 -0.16 -8.20
C GLY A 166 10.14 -1.63 -8.32
N ILE A 167 10.71 -2.49 -7.47
CA ILE A 167 10.28 -3.88 -7.32
C ILE A 167 9.38 -3.97 -6.09
N HIS A 168 8.18 -4.50 -6.29
CA HIS A 168 7.13 -4.68 -5.30
C HIS A 168 6.98 -6.15 -4.96
N HIS A 169 7.25 -6.52 -3.71
CA HIS A 169 7.11 -7.88 -3.21
C HIS A 169 5.79 -8.02 -2.45
N PHE A 170 4.95 -8.96 -2.87
CA PHE A 170 3.61 -9.17 -2.31
C PHE A 170 3.55 -10.41 -1.44
N THR A 171 2.93 -10.29 -0.27
CA THR A 171 2.72 -11.39 0.67
C THR A 171 1.30 -11.33 1.22
N MET A 172 0.59 -12.45 1.27
CA MET A 172 -0.65 -12.58 2.04
C MET A 172 -0.30 -13.03 3.46
N SER A 173 -0.94 -12.42 4.45
CA SER A 173 -0.73 -12.75 5.87
C SER A 173 -1.94 -12.33 6.72
N THR A 174 -1.91 -12.67 8.00
CA THR A 174 -2.86 -12.16 9.00
C THR A 174 -2.50 -10.73 9.43
N ALA A 175 -3.44 -10.01 10.05
CA ALA A 175 -3.20 -8.69 10.63
C ALA A 175 -2.03 -8.67 11.63
N ASP A 176 -1.92 -9.69 12.50
CA ASP A 176 -0.81 -9.81 13.46
C ASP A 176 0.56 -9.94 12.75
N SER A 177 0.64 -10.82 11.75
CA SER A 177 1.88 -10.97 11.00
C SER A 177 2.22 -9.71 10.21
N ALA A 178 1.23 -9.02 9.66
CA ALA A 178 1.44 -7.78 8.93
C ALA A 178 1.95 -6.66 9.85
N ALA A 179 1.30 -6.48 11.01
CA ALA A 179 1.70 -5.51 12.03
C ALA A 179 3.11 -5.80 12.56
N ARG A 180 3.49 -7.08 12.72
CA ARG A 180 4.85 -7.46 13.12
C ARG A 180 5.89 -6.99 12.10
N VAL A 181 5.67 -7.26 10.81
CA VAL A 181 6.59 -6.83 9.74
C VAL A 181 6.67 -5.31 9.68
N GLN A 182 5.56 -4.61 9.80
CA GLN A 182 5.52 -3.14 9.83
C GLN A 182 6.29 -2.58 11.03
N ALA A 183 6.10 -3.12 12.23
CA ALA A 183 6.84 -2.70 13.43
C ALA A 183 8.35 -3.00 13.34
N LEU A 184 8.75 -4.08 12.68
CA LEU A 184 10.17 -4.36 12.38
C LEU A 184 10.72 -3.35 11.37
N TRP A 185 9.95 -3.06 10.32
CA TRP A 185 10.37 -2.08 9.31
C TRP A 185 10.46 -0.66 9.88
N MET A 186 9.60 -0.28 10.83
CA MET A 186 9.65 1.05 11.43
C MET A 186 10.78 1.23 12.44
N LEU A 187 11.05 0.21 13.27
CA LEU A 187 11.90 0.38 14.46
C LEU A 187 13.24 -0.37 14.37
N GLY A 188 13.47 -1.18 13.33
CA GLY A 188 14.64 -2.08 13.23
C GLY A 188 14.45 -3.37 14.02
N ASP A 189 15.19 -4.43 13.72
CA ASP A 189 15.03 -5.72 14.39
C ASP A 189 15.67 -5.65 15.80
N PRO A 190 14.93 -5.94 16.89
CA PRO A 190 15.48 -5.82 18.24
C PRO A 190 16.62 -6.81 18.50
N GLU A 191 16.58 -8.00 17.89
CA GLU A 191 17.59 -9.05 18.08
C GLU A 191 18.87 -8.78 17.27
N LEU A 192 18.75 -8.05 16.16
CA LEU A 192 19.89 -7.73 15.29
C LEU A 192 20.46 -6.33 15.54
N ASP A 193 19.60 -5.35 15.83
CA ASP A 193 19.94 -3.93 15.92
C ASP A 193 20.02 -3.43 17.38
N GLY A 194 19.70 -4.29 18.36
CA GLY A 194 19.55 -3.87 19.76
C GLY A 194 18.39 -2.88 19.97
N ALA A 195 17.47 -2.79 19.00
CA ALA A 195 16.33 -1.90 19.04
C ALA A 195 15.47 -2.22 20.28
N PRO A 196 15.23 -1.28 21.19
CA PRO A 196 14.73 -1.63 22.50
C PRO A 196 13.22 -1.69 22.58
N VAL A 197 12.83 -2.31 23.68
CA VAL A 197 11.50 -2.33 24.25
C VAL A 197 11.38 -1.05 25.08
N GLY A 198 11.05 0.08 24.43
CA GLY A 198 10.83 1.33 25.17
C GLY A 198 9.69 1.17 26.20
N GLU A 199 9.86 1.72 27.39
CA GLU A 199 8.75 1.87 28.34
C GLU A 199 7.78 2.94 27.81
N ALA A 200 6.52 2.56 27.63
CA ALA A 200 5.47 3.50 27.26
C ALA A 200 5.26 4.51 28.39
N ALA A 201 5.31 5.80 28.07
CA ALA A 201 4.86 6.86 28.95
C ALA A 201 3.50 7.33 28.46
N GLN A 202 2.47 7.26 29.29
CA GLN A 202 1.09 7.57 28.89
C GLN A 202 0.81 9.06 28.72
N GLU A 203 1.77 9.94 29.04
CA GLU A 203 1.52 11.38 29.02
C GLU A 203 1.71 11.96 27.61
N VAL A 204 0.63 12.44 27.03
CA VAL A 204 0.64 13.15 25.75
C VAL A 204 1.18 14.57 25.95
N ARG A 205 2.11 14.97 25.09
CA ARG A 205 2.66 16.33 25.02
C ARG A 205 2.20 16.98 23.73
N SER A 206 1.56 18.14 23.84
CA SER A 206 1.06 18.89 22.68
C SER A 206 1.89 20.14 22.46
N GLY A 207 2.29 20.40 21.22
CA GLY A 207 3.04 21.60 20.85
C GLY A 207 3.51 21.59 19.40
N THR A 208 4.10 22.69 18.98
CA THR A 208 4.86 22.75 17.72
C THR A 208 6.09 21.84 17.78
N PHE A 209 6.65 21.48 16.62
CA PHE A 209 7.89 20.68 16.60
C PHE A 209 9.05 21.34 17.36
N GLU A 210 9.18 22.68 17.30
CA GLU A 210 10.20 23.42 18.04
C GLU A 210 9.99 23.36 19.57
N GLU A 211 8.75 23.44 20.03
CA GLU A 211 8.42 23.27 21.46
C GLU A 211 8.69 21.84 21.94
N LEU A 212 8.37 20.83 21.12
CA LEU A 212 8.65 19.43 21.42
C LEU A 212 10.16 19.11 21.41
N LEU A 213 10.95 19.79 20.58
CA LEU A 213 12.42 19.71 20.61
C LEU A 213 13.01 20.26 21.92
N ALA A 214 12.33 21.21 22.57
CA ALA A 214 12.76 21.79 23.84
C ALA A 214 12.28 20.99 25.07
N ASP A 215 11.40 20.00 24.88
CA ASP A 215 10.92 19.13 25.95
C ASP A 215 12.04 18.24 26.51
N SER A 216 12.10 18.09 27.84
CA SER A 216 13.19 17.37 28.52
C SER A 216 13.22 15.88 28.23
N ASP A 217 12.06 15.29 27.93
CA ASP A 217 11.89 13.85 27.80
C ASP A 217 11.86 13.41 26.33
N LEU A 218 11.40 14.29 25.43
CA LEU A 218 11.29 14.02 24.00
C LEU A 218 12.42 14.65 23.17
N GLY A 219 12.95 15.79 23.60
CA GLY A 219 13.83 16.64 22.79
C GLY A 219 15.09 15.93 22.30
N ALA A 220 15.71 15.09 23.13
CA ALA A 220 16.90 14.32 22.74
C ALA A 220 16.62 13.34 21.58
N ILE A 221 15.45 12.71 21.57
CA ILE A 221 15.03 11.76 20.54
C ILE A 221 14.74 12.51 19.23
N LEU A 222 14.01 13.61 19.33
CA LEU A 222 13.57 14.40 18.18
C LEU A 222 14.71 15.21 17.53
N ALA A 223 15.73 15.61 18.30
CA ALA A 223 16.85 16.41 17.82
C ALA A 223 17.90 15.61 17.03
N SER A 224 18.00 14.30 17.25
CA SER A 224 18.96 13.43 16.57
C SER A 224 18.37 12.04 16.33
N PRO A 225 17.29 11.96 15.54
CA PRO A 225 16.66 10.69 15.26
C PRO A 225 17.58 9.81 14.43
N VAL A 226 17.59 8.52 14.75
CA VAL A 226 18.14 7.50 13.85
C VAL A 226 17.22 7.33 12.64
N ARG A 227 15.92 7.58 12.83
CA ARG A 227 14.90 7.40 11.79
C ARG A 227 13.61 8.14 12.09
N ARG A 228 12.99 8.63 11.03
CA ARG A 228 11.65 9.21 10.97
C ARG A 228 10.83 8.47 9.93
N VAL A 229 9.78 7.78 10.38
CA VAL A 229 8.83 7.10 9.50
C VAL A 229 7.54 7.90 9.45
N GLN A 230 7.08 8.19 8.25
CA GLN A 230 5.73 8.67 8.01
C GLN A 230 4.79 7.48 7.85
N ILE A 231 3.64 7.54 8.52
CA ILE A 231 2.59 6.53 8.48
C ILE A 231 1.32 7.20 7.98
N LEU A 232 0.81 6.70 6.86
CA LEU A 232 -0.51 7.07 6.36
C LEU A 232 -1.48 5.92 6.59
N VAL A 233 -2.54 6.18 7.35
CA VAL A 233 -3.63 5.23 7.58
C VAL A 233 -4.90 5.72 6.89
N GLU A 234 -5.60 4.82 6.21
CA GLU A 234 -6.81 5.12 5.46
C GLU A 234 -7.88 4.07 5.73
N ASP A 235 -9.07 4.51 6.16
CA ASP A 235 -10.30 3.73 6.07
C ASP A 235 -11.11 4.23 4.88
N ARG A 236 -11.02 3.51 3.78
CA ARG A 236 -11.61 3.92 2.49
C ARG A 236 -13.12 3.78 2.46
N ALA A 237 -13.70 2.96 3.34
CA ALA A 237 -15.15 2.85 3.45
C ALA A 237 -15.74 4.10 4.13
N GLU A 238 -15.00 4.67 5.07
CA GLU A 238 -15.41 5.86 5.84
C GLU A 238 -14.89 7.16 5.20
N GLY A 239 -14.01 7.06 4.20
CA GLY A 239 -13.34 8.21 3.60
C GLY A 239 -12.35 8.87 4.55
N GLU A 240 -11.93 8.16 5.60
CA GLU A 240 -11.00 8.66 6.60
C GLU A 240 -9.56 8.47 6.16
N ARG A 241 -8.76 9.52 6.38
CA ARG A 241 -7.33 9.52 6.11
C ARG A 241 -6.64 10.24 7.27
N ARG A 242 -5.67 9.58 7.90
CA ARG A 242 -4.88 10.17 8.99
C ARG A 242 -3.40 9.98 8.73
N MET A 243 -2.64 11.03 9.04
CA MET A 243 -1.18 11.04 8.97
C MET A 243 -0.62 10.96 10.38
N LEU A 244 0.40 10.13 10.56
CA LEU A 244 1.13 9.94 11.81
C LEU A 244 2.62 9.84 11.48
N TRP A 245 3.45 10.01 12.50
CA TRP A 245 4.88 9.77 12.39
C TRP A 245 5.39 8.96 13.57
N VAL A 246 6.40 8.15 13.30
CA VAL A 246 7.17 7.46 14.33
C VAL A 246 8.62 7.91 14.19
N VAL A 247 9.15 8.47 15.26
CA VAL A 247 10.52 8.96 15.33
C VAL A 247 11.24 8.19 16.42
N HIS A 248 12.45 7.72 16.16
CA HIS A 248 13.23 7.05 17.20
C HIS A 248 14.73 7.32 17.06
N ASP A 249 15.43 7.33 18.19
CA ASP A 249 16.89 7.50 18.33
C ASP A 249 17.64 6.15 18.34
N GLY A 250 17.01 5.12 17.80
CA GLY A 250 17.46 3.73 17.94
C GLY A 250 17.03 3.09 19.26
N SER A 251 16.67 3.88 20.29
CA SER A 251 16.37 3.39 21.63
C SER A 251 14.97 3.73 22.17
N SER A 252 14.31 4.74 21.63
CA SER A 252 13.08 5.26 22.21
C SER A 252 12.17 5.73 21.10
N PRO A 253 11.07 5.02 20.83
CA PRO A 253 10.11 5.47 19.84
C PRO A 253 9.18 6.54 20.43
N VAL A 254 8.94 7.57 19.63
CA VAL A 254 7.93 8.61 19.86
C VAL A 254 6.96 8.56 18.68
N ALA A 255 5.68 8.37 18.97
CA ALA A 255 4.62 8.57 18.00
C ALA A 255 4.19 10.03 18.03
N LEU A 256 4.04 10.63 16.86
CA LEU A 256 3.55 11.99 16.67
C LEU A 256 2.33 11.95 15.75
N GLN A 257 1.33 12.77 16.08
CA GLN A 257 0.16 12.96 15.23
C GLN A 257 -0.23 14.44 15.22
N PRO A 258 -0.89 14.94 14.17
CA PRO A 258 -1.50 16.27 14.21
C PRO A 258 -2.49 16.37 15.37
N ALA A 259 -2.38 17.41 16.19
CA ALA A 259 -3.31 17.67 17.29
C ALA A 259 -4.73 17.96 16.77
N ASP A 260 -4.83 18.56 15.58
CA ASP A 260 -6.06 18.59 14.79
C ASP A 260 -6.01 17.47 13.74
N PRO A 261 -6.78 16.37 13.91
CA PRO A 261 -6.79 15.25 12.98
C PRO A 261 -7.41 15.59 11.62
N THR A 262 -8.06 16.76 11.50
CA THR A 262 -8.62 17.27 10.23
C THR A 262 -7.62 18.14 9.46
N SER A 263 -6.46 18.42 10.04
CA SER A 263 -5.41 19.18 9.36
C SER A 263 -4.94 18.46 8.09
N GLU A 264 -4.85 19.21 7.00
CA GLU A 264 -4.26 18.73 5.75
C GLU A 264 -2.73 18.87 5.75
N ASP A 265 -2.12 19.43 6.81
CA ASP A 265 -0.68 19.59 6.91
C ASP A 265 0.01 18.22 7.00
N GLN A 266 0.83 17.92 5.99
CA GLN A 266 1.58 16.66 5.90
C GLN A 266 3.03 16.80 6.38
N SER A 267 3.36 17.92 7.02
CA SER A 267 4.72 18.20 7.51
C SER A 267 4.78 18.15 9.03
N LEU A 268 5.76 17.40 9.54
CA LEU A 268 6.14 17.39 10.95
C LEU A 268 6.46 18.80 11.48
N GLU A 269 7.10 19.63 10.66
CA GLU A 269 7.66 20.91 11.09
C GLU A 269 6.62 22.04 11.12
N LEU A 270 5.52 21.88 10.39
CA LEU A 270 4.48 22.90 10.24
C LEU A 270 3.24 22.62 11.12
N SER A 271 3.12 21.40 11.63
CA SER A 271 1.94 20.97 12.38
C SER A 271 2.09 21.27 13.88
N VAL A 272 0.96 21.55 14.54
CA VAL A 272 0.85 21.34 15.98
C VAL A 272 0.63 19.85 16.21
N LEU A 273 1.48 19.24 17.04
CA LEU A 273 1.58 17.81 17.20
C LEU A 273 1.22 17.39 18.62
N ASP A 274 0.54 16.26 18.74
CA ASP A 274 0.51 15.44 19.94
C ASP A 274 1.61 14.39 19.85
N ALA A 275 2.47 14.35 20.86
CA ALA A 275 3.60 13.43 20.96
C ALA A 275 3.46 12.52 22.17
N VAL A 276 3.78 11.24 22.00
CA VAL A 276 3.73 10.24 23.06
C VAL A 276 4.84 9.20 22.87
N ARG A 277 5.50 8.79 23.98
CA ARG A 277 6.46 7.68 23.93
C ARG A 277 5.70 6.37 23.84
N VAL A 278 6.02 5.56 22.84
CA VAL A 278 5.31 4.32 22.56
C VAL A 278 6.24 3.13 22.66
N GLY A 279 5.73 2.04 23.23
CA GLY A 279 6.38 0.74 23.14
C GLY A 279 6.19 0.13 21.75
N ARG A 280 7.13 -0.73 21.35
CA ARG A 280 6.99 -1.55 20.13
C ARG A 280 5.71 -2.38 20.15
N ASP A 281 5.40 -3.00 21.28
CA ASP A 281 4.22 -3.86 21.41
C ASP A 281 2.92 -3.07 21.35
N ASP A 282 2.88 -1.86 21.92
CA ASP A 282 1.72 -0.97 21.82
C ASP A 282 1.50 -0.54 20.37
N LEU A 283 2.58 -0.20 19.66
CA LEU A 283 2.52 0.21 18.27
C LEU A 283 2.06 -0.95 17.37
N ARG A 284 2.56 -2.16 17.62
CA ARG A 284 2.06 -3.37 16.96
C ARG A 284 0.59 -3.59 17.28
N ALA A 285 0.17 -3.48 18.55
CA ALA A 285 -1.21 -3.70 18.95
C ALA A 285 -2.17 -2.72 18.26
N GLN A 286 -1.80 -1.44 18.17
CA GLN A 286 -2.58 -0.44 17.42
C GLN A 286 -2.66 -0.76 15.93
N LEU A 287 -1.56 -1.21 15.31
CA LEU A 287 -1.59 -1.66 13.92
C LEU A 287 -2.50 -2.88 13.73
N VAL A 288 -2.45 -3.85 14.66
CA VAL A 288 -3.34 -5.03 14.61
C VAL A 288 -4.79 -4.59 14.72
N GLU A 289 -5.12 -3.72 15.67
CA GLU A 289 -6.47 -3.19 15.86
C GLU A 289 -6.98 -2.54 14.57
N PHE A 290 -6.18 -1.64 13.99
CA PHE A 290 -6.53 -0.98 12.73
C PHE A 290 -6.69 -1.98 11.58
N LEU A 291 -5.78 -2.94 11.43
CA LEU A 291 -5.83 -3.91 10.33
C LEU A 291 -6.91 -4.99 10.52
N SER A 292 -7.45 -5.18 11.73
CA SER A 292 -8.39 -6.26 12.05
C SER A 292 -9.85 -5.84 12.13
N ALA A 293 -10.16 -4.54 12.30
CA ALA A 293 -11.53 -4.15 12.64
C ALA A 293 -12.58 -4.45 11.55
N ASP A 294 -13.73 -4.94 12.00
CA ASP A 294 -14.88 -5.42 11.23
C ASP A 294 -15.61 -4.32 10.42
#